data_AF-A0A6N9D5C7-F1
#
_entry.id   AF-A0A6N9D5C7-F1
#
_cell.length_a   1.000
_cell.length_b   1.000
_cell.length_c   1.000
_cell.angle_alpha   90.00
_cell.angle_beta   90.00
_cell.angle_gamma   90.00
#
_symmetry.space_group_name_H-M   'P 1'
#
loop_
_entity.id
_entity.type
_entity.pdbx_description
1 polymer ?
#
loop_
_entity_poly.entity_id
_entity_poly.type
_entity_poly.pdbx_seq_one_letter_code
_entity_poly.pdbx_strand_id
1 'polypeptide(L)'
;MLLRRLFVFFLLVLLFVCFVQRSESINTDVNGDGIVNIQDLVLVAAAIGESGENDADVNGDGIVNIQDLVLVATAIGEIPPAPTFSASVPLYSVLEEETWSLDLSAVFADATLYSFQSEYTPPEYLTLTGSTLSITTAPQVDSDKVIEILVTGTNLNGSTNGTITLFINNVLPAPTFIAPSPQTMKESGYVDSSTAWSLDLKPLFTNATSYTLLHRISF
;
A
#
# COMPACT_ATOMS: atom_id res chain seq x y z
N MET A 1 47.81 11.61 -61.43
CA MET A 1 48.39 11.23 -60.11
C MET A 1 47.78 11.98 -58.93
N LEU A 2 47.48 13.29 -59.04
CA LEU A 2 46.90 14.08 -57.94
C LEU A 2 45.51 13.61 -57.46
N LEU A 3 44.60 13.24 -58.37
CA LEU A 3 43.22 12.87 -58.02
C LEU A 3 43.13 11.60 -57.14
N ARG A 4 44.02 10.62 -57.37
CA ARG A 4 44.09 9.38 -56.58
C ARG A 4 44.69 9.60 -55.18
N ARG A 5 45.59 10.59 -55.04
CA ARG A 5 46.15 10.99 -53.74
C ARG A 5 45.16 11.83 -52.92
N LEU A 6 44.39 12.69 -53.58
CA LEU A 6 43.31 13.46 -52.96
C LEU A 6 42.16 12.55 -52.51
N PHE A 7 41.81 11.53 -53.30
CA PHE A 7 40.78 10.56 -52.94
C PHE A 7 41.17 9.68 -51.74
N VAL A 8 42.42 9.20 -51.68
CA VAL A 8 42.92 8.43 -50.52
C VAL A 8 43.02 9.31 -49.27
N PHE A 9 43.43 10.57 -49.42
CA PHE A 9 43.44 11.53 -48.31
C PHE A 9 42.03 11.84 -47.81
N PHE A 10 41.07 12.06 -48.71
CA PHE A 10 39.67 12.27 -48.35
C PHE A 10 39.04 11.01 -47.74
N LEU A 11 39.36 9.81 -48.23
CA LEU A 11 38.94 8.53 -47.63
C LEU A 11 39.57 8.31 -46.25
N LEU A 12 40.82 8.71 -46.03
CA LEU A 12 41.49 8.66 -44.72
C LEU A 12 40.93 9.70 -43.75
N VAL A 13 40.62 10.91 -44.22
CA VAL A 13 39.93 11.94 -43.43
C VAL A 13 38.50 11.50 -43.15
N LEU A 14 37.80 10.86 -44.08
CA LEU A 14 36.47 10.30 -43.87
C LEU A 14 36.52 9.10 -42.91
N LEU A 15 37.54 8.23 -43.00
CA LEU A 15 37.78 7.16 -42.03
C LEU A 15 38.15 7.69 -40.64
N PHE A 16 38.87 8.82 -40.58
CA PHE A 16 39.22 9.50 -39.33
C PHE A 16 38.00 10.19 -38.70
N VAL A 17 37.18 10.87 -39.51
CA VAL A 17 35.92 11.51 -39.07
C VAL A 17 34.87 10.45 -38.70
N CYS A 18 34.80 9.31 -39.40
CA CYS A 18 33.92 8.20 -39.03
C CYS A 18 34.38 7.41 -37.80
N PHE A 19 35.64 7.56 -37.35
CA PHE A 19 36.15 6.90 -36.14
C PHE A 19 35.86 7.71 -34.86
N VAL A 20 35.64 9.02 -34.96
CA VAL A 20 35.45 9.93 -33.80
C VAL A 20 33.99 10.36 -33.64
N GLN A 21 33.07 9.40 -33.67
CA GLN A 21 31.72 9.60 -33.12
C GLN A 21 31.37 8.44 -32.20
N ARG A 22 32.11 8.30 -31.09
CA ARG A 22 31.60 7.60 -29.92
C ARG A 22 30.61 8.56 -29.28
N SER A 23 29.33 8.23 -29.34
CA SER A 23 28.34 8.86 -28.47
C SER A 23 28.77 8.54 -27.05
N GLU A 24 29.36 9.51 -26.34
CA GLU A 24 29.70 9.34 -24.93
C GLU A 24 28.39 9.23 -24.15
N SER A 25 28.03 8.00 -23.80
CA SER A 25 26.94 7.78 -22.87
C SER A 25 27.48 8.07 -21.49
N ILE A 26 27.05 9.19 -20.92
CA ILE A 26 27.29 9.49 -19.52
C ILE A 26 26.54 8.44 -18.70
N ASN A 27 27.26 7.55 -18.01
CA ASN A 27 26.67 6.58 -17.09
C ASN A 27 27.06 6.89 -15.65
N THR A 28 26.23 7.64 -14.93
CA THR A 28 26.50 8.06 -13.55
C THR A 28 26.00 7.09 -12.48
N ASP A 29 25.20 6.09 -12.86
CA ASP A 29 24.79 4.96 -12.02
C ASP A 29 25.81 3.85 -12.20
N VAL A 30 26.85 3.88 -11.38
CA VAL A 30 28.06 3.06 -11.54
C VAL A 30 27.83 1.66 -11.01
N ASN A 31 26.97 1.49 -10.00
CA ASN A 31 26.62 0.17 -9.48
C ASN A 31 25.40 -0.48 -10.18
N GLY A 32 24.66 0.28 -11.01
CA GLY A 32 23.52 -0.20 -11.78
C GLY A 32 22.28 -0.48 -10.94
N ASP A 33 22.13 0.14 -9.77
CA ASP A 33 21.00 -0.05 -8.87
C ASP A 33 19.79 0.85 -9.20
N GLY A 34 19.93 1.72 -10.20
CA GLY A 34 18.90 2.64 -10.66
C GLY A 34 18.85 3.96 -9.90
N ILE A 35 19.75 4.21 -8.93
CA ILE A 35 19.76 5.40 -8.09
C ILE A 35 21.18 5.98 -8.00
N VAL A 36 21.41 7.12 -8.65
CA VAL A 36 22.69 7.84 -8.52
C VAL A 36 22.81 8.44 -7.11
N ASN A 37 23.69 7.87 -6.28
CA ASN A 37 23.88 8.28 -4.89
C ASN A 37 25.36 8.25 -4.45
N ILE A 38 25.60 8.33 -3.14
CA ILE A 38 26.97 8.36 -2.59
C ILE A 38 27.74 7.07 -2.86
N GLN A 39 27.05 5.94 -3.07
CA GLN A 39 27.68 4.66 -3.40
C GLN A 39 28.37 4.71 -4.77
N ASP A 40 27.75 5.30 -5.78
CA ASP A 40 28.36 5.50 -7.10
C ASP A 40 29.59 6.40 -7.01
N LEU A 41 29.50 7.47 -6.22
CA LEU A 41 30.61 8.38 -6.01
C LEU A 41 31.81 7.69 -5.33
N VAL A 42 31.53 6.78 -4.39
CA VAL A 42 32.56 5.96 -3.73
C VAL A 42 33.19 4.98 -4.72
N LEU A 43 32.42 4.40 -5.64
CA LEU A 43 32.96 3.51 -6.68
C LEU A 43 33.89 4.26 -7.63
N VAL A 44 33.51 5.46 -8.10
CA VAL A 44 34.39 6.29 -8.92
C VAL A 44 35.64 6.71 -8.15
N ALA A 45 35.49 7.17 -6.90
CA ALA A 45 36.61 7.58 -6.08
C ALA A 45 37.61 6.44 -5.82
N ALA A 46 37.12 5.20 -5.69
CA ALA A 46 37.95 4.01 -5.50
C ALA A 46 38.77 3.64 -6.75
N ALA A 47 38.27 3.98 -7.94
CA ALA A 47 38.88 3.64 -9.23
C ALA A 47 39.73 4.77 -9.85
N ILE A 48 39.94 5.89 -9.15
CA ILE A 48 40.72 7.03 -9.68
C ILE A 48 42.12 6.58 -10.15
N GLY A 49 42.45 6.92 -11.39
CA GLY A 49 43.73 6.60 -12.03
C GLY A 49 43.73 5.27 -12.77
N GLU A 50 42.63 4.51 -12.75
CA GLU A 50 42.45 3.33 -13.60
C GLU A 50 42.19 3.74 -15.06
N SER A 51 42.51 2.84 -15.99
CA SER A 51 42.38 3.04 -17.43
C SER A 51 41.89 1.76 -18.11
N GLY A 52 41.18 1.90 -19.22
CA GLY A 52 40.56 0.78 -19.93
C GLY A 52 39.06 0.70 -19.69
N GLU A 53 38.43 -0.44 -19.96
CA GLU A 53 37.01 -0.64 -19.66
C GLU A 53 36.79 -0.61 -18.15
N ASN A 54 36.11 0.42 -17.67
CA ASN A 54 35.77 0.61 -16.27
C ASN A 54 34.41 1.30 -16.17
N ASP A 55 33.50 0.77 -15.37
CA ASP A 55 32.18 1.40 -15.14
C ASP A 55 32.31 2.75 -14.42
N ALA A 56 33.45 3.02 -13.77
CA ALA A 56 33.80 4.31 -13.18
C ALA A 56 34.31 5.36 -14.20
N ASP A 57 34.62 4.97 -15.44
CA ASP A 57 34.91 5.88 -16.55
C ASP A 57 33.57 6.34 -17.16
N VAL A 58 32.89 7.22 -16.44
CA VAL A 58 31.49 7.56 -16.71
C VAL A 58 31.35 8.41 -17.97
N ASN A 59 32.41 9.11 -18.42
CA ASN A 59 32.42 9.79 -19.72
C ASN A 59 32.94 8.91 -20.86
N GLY A 60 33.62 7.80 -20.57
CA GLY A 60 34.13 6.87 -21.57
C GLY A 60 35.37 7.38 -22.31
N ASP A 61 36.12 8.31 -21.71
CA ASP A 61 37.34 8.90 -22.25
C ASP A 61 38.57 7.97 -22.11
N GLY A 62 38.40 6.87 -21.37
CA GLY A 62 39.36 5.80 -21.16
C GLY A 62 40.20 5.95 -19.89
N ILE A 63 39.97 6.99 -19.06
CA ILE A 63 40.72 7.27 -17.84
C ILE A 63 39.79 7.74 -16.72
N VAL A 64 39.71 6.98 -15.64
CA VAL A 64 38.94 7.39 -14.45
C VAL A 64 39.67 8.54 -13.75
N ASN A 65 39.07 9.72 -13.75
CA ASN A 65 39.66 10.93 -13.19
C ASN A 65 38.61 11.81 -12.48
N ILE A 66 39.02 13.03 -12.13
CA ILE A 66 38.15 13.97 -11.40
C ILE A 66 36.92 14.39 -12.22
N GLN A 67 36.99 14.34 -13.54
CA GLN A 67 35.85 14.64 -14.41
C GLN A 67 34.73 13.63 -14.21
N ASP A 68 35.06 12.35 -14.09
CA ASP A 68 34.07 11.29 -13.80
C ASP A 68 33.41 11.49 -12.44
N LEU A 69 34.21 11.83 -11.44
CA LEU A 69 33.70 12.11 -10.09
C LEU A 69 32.77 13.32 -10.08
N VAL A 70 33.12 14.36 -10.84
CA VAL A 70 32.27 15.56 -10.98
C VAL A 70 30.97 15.22 -11.69
N LEU A 71 31.01 14.39 -12.74
CA LEU A 71 29.81 13.97 -13.47
C LEU A 71 28.84 13.22 -12.55
N VAL A 72 29.33 12.24 -11.79
CA VAL A 72 28.51 11.54 -10.78
C VAL A 72 28.02 12.53 -9.73
N ALA A 73 28.88 13.38 -9.16
CA ALA A 73 28.48 14.36 -8.16
C ALA A 73 27.41 15.35 -8.64
N THR A 74 27.43 15.72 -9.93
CA THR A 74 26.40 16.57 -10.54
C THR A 74 25.09 15.84 -10.82
N ALA A 75 25.14 14.52 -10.99
CA ALA A 75 23.98 13.66 -11.18
C ALA A 75 23.36 13.19 -9.85
N ILE A 76 24.10 13.26 -8.73
CA ILE A 76 23.53 13.08 -7.39
C ILE A 76 22.42 14.13 -7.20
N GLY A 77 21.18 13.67 -7.14
CA GLY A 77 20.02 14.55 -7.12
C GLY A 77 19.00 14.26 -8.22
N GLU A 78 19.32 13.44 -9.22
CA GLU A 78 18.32 12.74 -10.04
C GLU A 78 17.72 11.60 -9.20
N ILE A 79 17.02 12.00 -8.15
CA ILE A 79 16.37 11.08 -7.23
C ILE A 79 15.04 10.68 -7.86
N PRO A 80 14.69 9.39 -7.86
CA PRO A 80 13.37 8.92 -8.22
C PRO A 80 12.24 9.84 -7.74
N PRO A 81 11.17 10.03 -8.52
CA PRO A 81 10.03 10.79 -8.03
C PRO A 81 9.55 10.24 -6.68
N ALA A 82 9.04 11.13 -5.82
CA ALA A 82 8.36 10.71 -4.60
C ALA A 82 7.33 9.62 -4.91
N PRO A 83 7.02 8.72 -3.96
CA PRO A 83 6.13 7.61 -4.26
C PRO A 83 4.79 8.12 -4.77
N THR A 84 4.18 7.44 -5.73
CA THR A 84 2.79 7.70 -6.09
C THR A 84 1.89 6.70 -5.37
N PHE A 85 0.98 7.19 -4.53
CA PHE A 85 -0.04 6.34 -3.92
C PHE A 85 -1.13 6.04 -4.94
N SER A 86 -1.06 4.87 -5.59
CA SER A 86 -2.14 4.40 -6.46
C SER A 86 -3.09 3.54 -5.63
N ALA A 87 -4.10 4.17 -5.05
CA ALA A 87 -5.25 3.44 -4.54
C ALA A 87 -6.41 3.63 -5.50
N SER A 88 -6.61 2.67 -6.42
CA SER A 88 -7.97 2.36 -6.84
C SER A 88 -8.63 1.71 -5.63
N VAL A 89 -9.19 2.51 -4.72
CA VAL A 89 -9.71 2.01 -3.43
C VAL A 89 -11.02 1.25 -3.68
N PRO A 90 -11.08 -0.08 -3.51
CA PRO A 90 -12.36 -0.71 -3.24
C PRO A 90 -12.85 -0.23 -1.86
N LEU A 91 -14.14 0.09 -1.73
CA LEU A 91 -14.74 0.28 -0.40
C LEU A 91 -14.53 -1.02 0.40
N TYR A 92 -13.80 -0.93 1.53
CA TYR A 92 -13.66 -2.05 2.46
C TYR A 92 -14.74 -1.98 3.52
N SER A 93 -15.28 -3.13 3.93
CA SER A 93 -16.28 -3.22 4.99
C SER A 93 -15.99 -4.37 5.94
N VAL A 94 -16.15 -4.14 7.24
CA VAL A 94 -16.05 -5.13 8.32
C VAL A 94 -17.31 -5.05 9.17
N LEU A 95 -17.82 -6.18 9.67
CA LEU A 95 -18.89 -6.17 10.67
C LEU A 95 -18.30 -5.83 12.04
N GLU A 96 -19.09 -5.28 12.95
CA GLU A 96 -18.65 -5.18 14.35
C GLU A 96 -18.27 -6.56 14.94
N GLU A 97 -17.36 -6.57 15.91
CA GLU A 97 -16.76 -7.76 16.55
C GLU A 97 -15.93 -8.68 15.63
N GLU A 98 -15.91 -8.43 14.32
CA GLU A 98 -15.09 -9.19 13.38
C GLU A 98 -13.65 -8.66 13.28
N THR A 99 -12.78 -9.51 12.72
CA THR A 99 -11.40 -9.18 12.39
C THR A 99 -11.30 -8.69 10.94
N TRP A 100 -10.36 -7.78 10.67
CA TRP A 100 -10.08 -7.32 9.31
C TRP A 100 -8.59 -7.03 9.12
N SER A 101 -8.07 -7.28 7.93
CA SER A 101 -6.70 -6.96 7.58
C SER A 101 -6.58 -6.57 6.11
N LEU A 102 -5.70 -5.62 5.84
CA LEU A 102 -5.35 -5.17 4.50
C LEU A 102 -3.84 -5.02 4.38
N ASP A 103 -3.27 -5.72 3.41
CA ASP A 103 -1.89 -5.51 3.02
C ASP A 103 -1.79 -4.30 2.09
N LEU A 104 -1.11 -3.27 2.57
CA LEU A 104 -0.86 -2.05 1.85
C LEU A 104 0.21 -2.31 0.81
N SER A 105 -0.11 -2.03 -0.46
CA SER A 105 0.87 -1.97 -1.53
C SER A 105 0.91 -0.56 -2.07
N ALA A 106 2.11 -0.02 -2.19
CA ALA A 106 2.38 1.20 -2.94
C ALA A 106 3.19 0.80 -4.17
N VAL A 107 2.86 1.41 -5.31
CA VAL A 107 3.55 1.17 -6.59
C VAL A 107 4.61 2.25 -6.74
N PHE A 108 5.88 1.86 -6.70
CA PHE A 108 7.03 2.74 -6.89
C PHE A 108 7.56 2.55 -8.32
N ALA A 109 7.99 3.64 -8.95
CA ALA A 109 8.52 3.58 -10.31
C ALA A 109 9.88 2.86 -10.40
N ASP A 110 10.65 2.77 -9.30
CA ASP A 110 12.02 2.23 -9.32
C ASP A 110 12.55 1.61 -8.00
N ALA A 111 12.18 2.01 -6.78
CA ALA A 111 12.62 1.23 -5.59
C ALA A 111 11.83 1.42 -4.27
N THR A 112 12.04 0.41 -3.43
CA THR A 112 11.52 -0.01 -2.11
C THR A 112 10.92 1.04 -1.16
N LEU A 113 9.72 0.75 -0.66
CA LEU A 113 9.08 1.43 0.48
C LEU A 113 9.89 1.23 1.76
N TYR A 114 10.14 2.31 2.50
CA TYR A 114 10.86 2.25 3.77
C TYR A 114 9.93 2.08 4.97
N SER A 115 8.74 2.69 4.95
CA SER A 115 7.74 2.52 6.00
C SER A 115 6.36 3.00 5.56
N PHE A 116 5.32 2.42 6.17
CA PHE A 116 4.00 3.03 6.24
C PHE A 116 3.81 3.61 7.65
N GLN A 117 3.20 4.78 7.74
CA GLN A 117 2.80 5.40 9.00
C GLN A 117 1.35 5.89 8.90
N SER A 118 0.63 5.90 10.02
CA SER A 118 -0.66 6.57 10.13
C SER A 118 -0.49 7.92 10.82
N GLU A 119 -1.03 8.99 10.25
CA GLU A 119 -0.80 10.37 10.76
C GLU A 119 -1.64 10.72 12.00
N TYR A 120 -2.64 9.89 12.33
CA TYR A 120 -3.50 10.04 13.51
C TYR A 120 -3.15 8.99 14.55
N THR A 121 -3.28 9.27 15.85
CA THR A 121 -3.33 8.22 16.89
C THR A 121 -4.47 7.29 16.49
N PRO A 122 -4.17 6.11 15.92
CA PRO A 122 -5.22 5.28 15.37
C PRO A 122 -6.14 4.87 16.53
N PRO A 123 -7.44 4.66 16.27
CA PRO A 123 -8.31 4.09 17.28
C PRO A 123 -7.66 2.83 17.87
N GLU A 124 -7.85 2.55 19.15
CA GLU A 124 -7.16 1.45 19.87
C GLU A 124 -7.30 0.08 19.17
N TYR A 125 -8.38 -0.11 18.41
CA TYR A 125 -8.66 -1.33 17.64
C TYR A 125 -8.00 -1.40 16.26
N LEU A 126 -7.32 -0.35 15.79
CA LEU A 126 -6.67 -0.27 14.48
C LEU A 126 -5.14 -0.23 14.68
N THR A 127 -4.44 -1.15 14.04
CA THR A 127 -2.98 -1.28 14.13
C THR A 127 -2.36 -1.27 12.74
N LEU A 128 -1.18 -0.66 12.62
CA LEU A 128 -0.37 -0.70 11.41
C LEU A 128 0.98 -1.34 11.77
N THR A 129 1.21 -2.56 11.30
CA THR A 129 2.46 -3.29 11.53
C THR A 129 3.15 -3.53 10.20
N GLY A 130 4.27 -2.83 9.96
CA GLY A 130 4.96 -2.87 8.67
C GLY A 130 4.07 -2.32 7.55
N SER A 131 3.58 -3.20 6.68
CA SER A 131 2.66 -2.90 5.58
C SER A 131 1.23 -3.36 5.81
N THR A 132 0.94 -3.97 6.96
CA THR A 132 -0.38 -4.56 7.20
C THR A 132 -1.16 -3.67 8.15
N LEU A 133 -2.31 -3.20 7.67
CA LEU A 133 -3.30 -2.49 8.46
C LEU A 133 -4.33 -3.51 8.97
N SER A 134 -4.53 -3.60 10.28
CA SER A 134 -5.38 -4.63 10.88
C SER A 134 -6.29 -4.11 11.97
N ILE A 135 -7.47 -4.70 12.05
CA ILE A 135 -8.40 -4.62 13.16
C ILE A 135 -8.48 -5.99 13.82
N THR A 136 -8.06 -6.06 15.08
CA THR A 136 -8.13 -7.30 15.88
C THR A 136 -9.57 -7.59 16.32
N THR A 137 -10.35 -6.55 16.61
CA THR A 137 -11.78 -6.66 16.92
C THR A 137 -12.44 -5.34 16.58
N ALA A 138 -13.33 -5.33 15.60
CA ALA A 138 -14.08 -4.13 15.24
C ALA A 138 -14.96 -3.70 16.43
N PRO A 139 -14.99 -2.40 16.76
CA PRO A 139 -15.82 -1.91 17.85
C PRO A 139 -17.30 -2.16 17.57
N GLN A 140 -18.05 -2.44 18.63
CA GLN A 140 -19.51 -2.36 18.62
C GLN A 140 -19.95 -0.93 18.28
N VAL A 141 -20.86 -0.76 17.33
CA VAL A 141 -21.32 0.54 16.85
C VAL A 141 -22.83 0.62 16.75
N ASP A 142 -23.45 1.67 17.32
CA ASP A 142 -24.92 1.81 17.27
C ASP A 142 -25.48 2.11 15.86
N SER A 143 -24.60 2.36 14.89
CA SER A 143 -24.90 2.68 13.47
C SER A 143 -23.64 2.47 12.63
N ASP A 144 -23.80 2.22 11.33
CA ASP A 144 -22.67 2.09 10.41
C ASP A 144 -21.73 3.30 10.52
N LYS A 145 -20.44 3.02 10.65
CA LYS A 145 -19.38 4.03 10.77
C LYS A 145 -18.45 3.99 9.57
N VAL A 146 -17.98 5.17 9.19
CA VAL A 146 -16.94 5.34 8.18
C VAL A 146 -15.69 5.87 8.87
N ILE A 147 -14.55 5.24 8.57
CA ILE A 147 -13.23 5.64 9.06
C ILE A 147 -12.37 5.99 7.85
N GLU A 148 -11.80 7.18 7.86
CA GLU A 148 -10.78 7.60 6.91
C GLU A 148 -9.40 7.46 7.57
N ILE A 149 -8.53 6.72 6.91
CA ILE A 149 -7.21 6.36 7.42
C ILE A 149 -6.20 6.97 6.46
N LEU A 150 -5.46 7.95 6.95
CA LEU A 150 -4.37 8.55 6.21
C LEU A 150 -3.11 7.72 6.41
N VAL A 151 -2.62 7.15 5.32
CA VAL A 151 -1.41 6.36 5.24
C VAL A 151 -0.34 7.17 4.52
N THR A 152 0.82 7.25 5.14
CA THR A 152 1.98 7.94 4.61
C THR A 152 3.01 6.91 4.17
N GLY A 153 3.32 6.89 2.88
CA GLY A 153 4.41 6.10 2.31
C GLY A 153 5.66 6.98 2.16
N THR A 154 6.80 6.52 2.65
CA THR A 154 8.07 7.24 2.60
C THR A 154 9.12 6.47 1.81
N ASN A 155 9.84 7.16 0.93
CA ASN A 155 11.13 6.72 0.41
C ASN A 155 12.24 7.72 0.75
N LEU A 156 13.46 7.52 0.25
CA LEU A 156 14.58 8.43 0.47
C LEU A 156 14.35 9.84 -0.09
N ASN A 157 13.36 10.02 -0.98
CA ASN A 157 13.20 11.21 -1.82
C ASN A 157 11.98 12.04 -1.41
N GLY A 158 11.16 11.50 -0.51
CA GLY A 158 10.01 12.19 0.01
C GLY A 158 8.95 11.24 0.50
N SER A 159 7.80 11.83 0.77
CA SER A 159 6.66 11.11 1.27
C SER A 159 5.42 11.45 0.46
N THR A 160 4.57 10.45 0.26
CA THR A 160 3.23 10.64 -0.26
C THR A 160 2.22 10.18 0.76
N ASN A 161 1.08 10.85 0.77
CA ASN A 161 -0.08 10.44 1.53
C ASN A 161 -1.08 9.71 0.64
N GLY A 162 -1.83 8.82 1.26
CA GLY A 162 -2.88 8.03 0.65
C GLY A 162 -4.01 7.82 1.64
N THR A 163 -5.26 7.91 1.19
CA THR A 163 -6.41 7.74 2.07
C THR A 163 -7.07 6.39 1.82
N ILE A 164 -7.38 5.67 2.90
CA ILE A 164 -8.15 4.43 2.90
C ILE A 164 -9.47 4.70 3.63
N THR A 165 -10.57 4.28 3.02
CA THR A 165 -11.90 4.38 3.62
C THR A 165 -12.38 3.00 4.04
N LEU A 166 -12.72 2.85 5.32
CA LEU A 166 -13.24 1.61 5.91
C LEU A 166 -14.64 1.84 6.48
N PHE A 167 -15.56 0.92 6.19
CA PHE A 167 -16.90 0.87 6.77
C PHE A 167 -16.95 -0.18 7.88
N ILE A 168 -17.38 0.22 9.08
CA ILE A 168 -17.75 -0.69 10.15
C ILE A 168 -19.27 -0.77 10.16
N ASN A 169 -19.81 -1.90 9.75
CA ASN A 169 -21.25 -2.11 9.68
C ASN A 169 -21.77 -2.55 11.05
N ASN A 170 -22.82 -1.87 11.51
CA ASN A 170 -23.53 -2.26 12.73
C ASN A 170 -24.27 -3.59 12.49
N VAL A 171 -24.15 -4.51 13.43
CA VAL A 171 -24.93 -5.74 13.45
C VAL A 171 -25.96 -5.62 14.58
N LEU A 172 -27.23 -5.44 14.22
CA LEU A 172 -28.28 -5.41 15.24
C LEU A 172 -28.21 -6.69 16.10
N PRO A 173 -28.20 -6.57 17.45
CA PRO A 173 -28.07 -7.75 18.30
C PRO A 173 -29.24 -8.70 18.04
N ALA A 174 -28.93 -10.00 18.03
CA ALA A 174 -29.97 -11.01 17.92
C ALA A 174 -31.01 -10.79 19.03
N PRO A 175 -32.32 -10.89 18.72
CA PRO A 175 -33.36 -10.72 19.72
C PRO A 175 -33.17 -11.78 20.81
N THR A 176 -33.03 -11.34 22.06
CA THR A 176 -32.97 -12.25 23.20
C THR A 176 -34.38 -12.57 23.67
N PHE A 177 -34.68 -13.86 23.78
CA PHE A 177 -35.92 -14.34 24.40
C PHE A 177 -35.63 -14.65 25.87
N ILE A 178 -36.30 -13.96 26.78
CA ILE A 178 -36.36 -14.41 28.17
C ILE A 178 -37.50 -15.43 28.25
N ALA A 179 -37.16 -16.69 28.54
CA ALA A 179 -38.16 -17.69 28.86
C ALA A 179 -38.96 -17.21 30.09
N PRO A 180 -40.30 -17.20 30.03
CA PRO A 180 -41.09 -16.88 31.22
C PRO A 180 -40.75 -17.88 32.34
N SER A 181 -40.91 -17.45 33.60
CA SER A 181 -40.79 -18.36 34.74
C SER A 181 -41.69 -19.60 34.53
N PRO A 182 -41.24 -20.81 34.92
CA PRO A 182 -42.04 -22.02 34.73
C PRO A 182 -43.46 -21.84 35.25
N GLN A 183 -44.44 -21.88 34.35
CA GLN A 183 -45.84 -21.77 34.71
C GLN A 183 -46.33 -23.15 35.15
N THR A 184 -46.84 -23.27 36.37
CA THR A 184 -47.49 -24.49 36.85
C THR A 184 -48.98 -24.39 36.56
N MET A 185 -49.49 -25.28 35.71
CA MET A 185 -50.93 -25.41 35.48
C MET A 185 -51.51 -26.35 36.53
N LYS A 186 -52.56 -25.92 37.23
CA LYS A 186 -53.45 -26.83 37.95
C LYS A 186 -54.53 -27.27 36.97
N GLU A 187 -54.71 -28.57 36.82
CA GLU A 187 -55.87 -29.13 36.14
C GLU A 187 -57.12 -28.60 36.85
N SER A 188 -57.86 -27.71 36.18
CA SER A 188 -59.23 -27.43 36.59
C SER A 188 -59.99 -28.73 36.37
N GLY A 189 -60.63 -29.28 37.41
CA GLY A 189 -61.43 -30.50 37.34
C GLY A 189 -62.69 -30.40 36.46
N TYR A 190 -62.69 -29.49 35.48
CA TYR A 190 -63.71 -29.28 34.48
C TYR A 190 -63.03 -28.90 33.15
N VAL A 191 -63.09 -29.82 32.20
CA VAL A 191 -62.64 -29.61 30.82
C VAL A 191 -63.83 -29.07 30.04
N ASP A 192 -63.96 -27.73 29.95
CA ASP A 192 -64.72 -27.16 28.85
C ASP A 192 -63.80 -26.95 27.65
N SER A 193 -64.32 -27.15 26.44
CA SER A 193 -63.58 -26.97 25.20
C SER A 193 -63.39 -25.50 24.81
N SER A 194 -63.58 -24.55 25.74
CA SER A 194 -63.64 -23.11 25.47
C SER A 194 -62.55 -22.29 26.15
N THR A 195 -61.84 -22.87 27.12
CA THR A 195 -60.72 -22.23 27.81
C THR A 195 -59.43 -22.38 27.00
N ALA A 196 -59.32 -21.58 25.94
CA ALA A 196 -58.05 -21.38 25.25
C ALA A 196 -57.05 -20.72 26.21
N TRP A 197 -56.05 -21.49 26.63
CA TRP A 197 -54.84 -20.98 27.25
C TRP A 197 -54.09 -20.01 26.32
N SER A 198 -53.70 -18.84 26.85
CA SER A 198 -52.84 -17.88 26.18
C SER A 198 -51.54 -17.72 26.98
N LEU A 199 -50.40 -17.88 26.32
CA LEU A 199 -49.09 -17.57 26.89
C LEU A 199 -48.62 -16.25 26.28
N ASP A 200 -48.68 -15.17 27.06
CA ASP A 200 -48.19 -13.87 26.63
C ASP A 200 -46.65 -13.84 26.69
N LEU A 201 -46.01 -14.22 25.59
CA LEU A 201 -44.58 -14.01 25.41
C LEU A 201 -44.36 -12.53 25.08
N LYS A 202 -43.82 -11.77 26.04
CA LYS A 202 -43.37 -10.39 25.80
C LYS A 202 -41.89 -10.42 25.41
N PRO A 203 -41.54 -10.23 24.13
CA PRO A 203 -40.15 -9.96 23.78
C PRO A 203 -39.71 -8.63 24.43
N LEU A 204 -38.53 -8.63 25.03
CA LEU A 204 -37.87 -7.41 25.50
C LEU A 204 -37.07 -6.84 24.31
N PHE A 205 -37.65 -5.88 23.60
CA PHE A 205 -36.95 -5.18 22.53
C PHE A 205 -36.40 -3.87 23.07
N THR A 206 -35.08 -3.69 23.02
CA THR A 206 -34.46 -2.42 23.37
C THR A 206 -34.37 -1.45 22.19
N ASN A 207 -34.49 -1.89 20.92
CA ASN A 207 -34.30 -1.02 19.74
C ASN A 207 -34.96 -1.48 18.39
N ALA A 208 -36.09 -2.20 18.38
CA ALA A 208 -36.62 -2.77 17.11
C ALA A 208 -37.94 -2.15 16.58
N THR A 209 -37.89 -1.76 15.30
CA THR A 209 -38.95 -1.51 14.30
C THR A 209 -40.31 -2.18 14.50
N SER A 210 -40.31 -3.50 14.39
CA SER A 210 -41.47 -4.40 14.50
C SER A 210 -41.01 -5.80 14.10
N TYR A 211 -41.31 -6.81 14.93
CA TYR A 211 -41.20 -8.22 14.58
C TYR A 211 -42.56 -8.88 14.79
N THR A 212 -43.00 -9.71 13.84
CA THR A 212 -44.22 -10.50 13.99
C THR A 212 -43.85 -11.89 14.52
N LEU A 213 -44.25 -12.20 15.75
CA LEU A 213 -44.14 -13.54 16.32
C LEU A 213 -45.17 -14.47 15.65
N LEU A 214 -44.73 -15.37 14.78
CA LEU A 214 -45.52 -16.50 14.30
C LEU A 214 -45.31 -17.68 15.25
N HIS A 215 -46.24 -17.89 16.19
CA HIS A 215 -46.28 -19.12 16.98
C HIS A 215 -47.44 -20.01 16.53
N ARG A 216 -47.14 -21.28 16.23
CA ARG A 216 -48.12 -22.37 16.13
C ARG A 216 -47.81 -23.37 17.25
N ILE A 217 -48.64 -23.38 18.29
CA ILE A 217 -48.64 -24.47 19.28
C ILE A 217 -49.46 -25.60 18.67
N SER A 218 -48.80 -26.69 18.27
CA SER A 218 -49.47 -27.92 17.86
C SER A 218 -49.56 -28.85 19.07
N PHE A 219 -50.79 -29.23 19.42
CA PHE A 219 -51.07 -30.36 20.31
C PHE A 219 -50.98 -31.67 19.54
#